data_AF-A0A285PIQ0-F1
#
_entry.id   AF-A0A285PIQ0-F1
#
_cell.length_a   1.000
_cell.length_b   1.000
_cell.length_c   1.000
_cell.angle_alpha   90.00
_cell.angle_beta   90.00
_cell.angle_gamma   90.00
#
_symmetry.space_group_name_H-M   'P 1'
#
loop_
_entity.id
_entity.type
_entity.pdbx_description
1 polymer ?
#
loop_
_entity_poly.entity_id
_entity_poly.type
_entity_poly.pdbx_seq_one_letter_code
_entity_poly.pdbx_strand_id
1 'polypeptide(L)' 'MYLKRLAIFLLLMAGLSALLEMAFYGSIDAAGVLQESFFLPMAWLCGFLGLISLGGYFIWRKWLS' A
#
# COMPACT_ATOMS: atom_id res chain seq x y z
N MET A 1 8.02 -11.97 14.25
CA MET A 1 6.62 -12.28 13.87
C MET A 1 5.75 -11.05 13.66
N TYR A 2 5.88 -9.98 14.47
CA TYR A 2 5.04 -8.79 14.37
C TYR A 2 5.20 -8.00 13.06
N LEU A 3 6.44 -7.77 12.58
CA LEU A 3 6.68 -7.07 11.30
C LEU A 3 6.00 -7.74 10.11
N LYS A 4 6.04 -9.07 10.02
CA LYS A 4 5.41 -9.82 8.92
C LYS A 4 3.89 -9.60 8.91
N ARG A 5 3.24 -9.68 10.07
CA ARG A 5 1.78 -9.47 10.18
C ARG A 5 1.39 -8.03 9.83
N LEU A 6 2.15 -7.05 10.32
CA LEU A 6 1.96 -5.64 10.00
C LEU A 6 2.13 -5.39 8.49
N ALA A 7 3.18 -5.95 7.88
CA ALA A 7 3.43 -5.83 6.45
C ALA A 7 2.25 -6.37 5.61
N ILE A 8 1.76 -7.57 5.94
CA ILE A 8 0.60 -8.16 5.25
C ILE A 8 -0.64 -7.28 5.40
N PHE A 9 -0.92 -6.79 6.60
CA PHE A 9 -2.07 -5.91 6.85
C PHE A 9 -1.97 -4.60 6.05
N LEU A 10 -0.80 -3.97 6.04
CA LEU A 10 -0.54 -2.74 5.28
C LEU A 10 -0.70 -2.96 3.77
N LEU A 11 -0.19 -4.07 3.24
CA LEU A 11 -0.34 -4.40 1.82
C LEU A 11 -1.80 -4.70 1.45
N LEU A 12 -2.56 -5.35 2.33
CA LEU A 12 -4.00 -5.57 2.12
C LEU A 12 -4.77 -4.24 2.11
N MET A 13 -4.50 -3.34 3.06
CA MET A 13 -5.09 -2.00 3.07
C MET A 13 -4.73 -1.22 1.81
N ALA A 14 -3.46 -1.28 1.38
CA ALA A 14 -3.03 -0.63 0.14
C ALA A 14 -3.79 -1.13 -1.09
N GLY A 15 -3.94 -2.45 -1.22
CA GLY A 15 -4.69 -3.07 -2.30
C GLY A 15 -6.17 -2.69 -2.27
N LEU A 16 -6.80 -2.71 -1.10
CA LEU A 16 -8.20 -2.30 -0.94
C LEU A 16 -8.40 -0.82 -1.27
N SER A 17 -7.52 0.07 -0.82
CA SER A 17 -7.58 1.49 -1.17
C SER A 17 -7.40 1.70 -2.68
N ALA A 18 -6.49 0.98 -3.33
CA ALA A 18 -6.34 1.04 -4.79
C ALA A 18 -7.59 0.55 -5.54
N LEU A 19 -8.23 -0.52 -5.06
CA LEU A 19 -9.49 -1.01 -5.63
C LEU A 19 -10.64 -0.01 -5.44
N LEU A 20 -10.74 0.60 -4.26
CA LEU A 20 -11.73 1.64 -3.98
C LEU A 20 -11.50 2.89 -4.87
N GLU A 21 -10.24 3.26 -5.08
CA GLU A 21 -9.89 4.35 -5.99
C GLU A 21 -10.41 4.10 -7.41
N MET A 22 -10.16 2.89 -7.93
CA MET A 22 -10.64 2.49 -9.25
C MET A 22 -12.17 2.42 -9.31
N ALA A 23 -12.81 1.94 -8.25
CA ALA A 23 -14.26 1.74 -8.21
C ALA A 23 -15.05 3.06 -8.08
N PHE A 24 -14.52 4.04 -7.36
CA PHE A 24 -15.27 5.26 -6.98
C PHE A 24 -14.78 6.55 -7.62
N TYR A 25 -13.48 6.67 -7.94
CA TYR A 25 -12.89 7.92 -8.43
C TYR A 25 -12.39 7.82 -9.87
N GLY A 26 -12.04 6.63 -10.35
CA GLY A 26 -11.71 6.44 -11.75
C GLY A 26 -10.50 7.27 -12.19
N SER A 27 -9.33 7.04 -11.56
CA SER A 27 -8.01 7.57 -11.93
C SER A 27 -7.98 8.98 -12.58
N ILE A 28 -8.04 9.04 -13.91
CA ILE A 28 -7.84 10.24 -14.72
C ILE A 28 -9.13 10.56 -15.46
N ASP A 29 -9.59 11.81 -15.32
CA ASP A 29 -10.78 12.30 -16.02
C ASP A 29 -10.53 12.55 -17.52
N ALA A 30 -11.58 12.92 -18.25
CA ALA A 30 -11.49 13.19 -19.69
C ALA A 30 -10.61 14.41 -20.03
N ALA A 31 -10.30 15.28 -19.06
CA ALA A 31 -9.40 16.42 -19.21
C ALA A 31 -7.94 16.06 -18.87
N GLY A 32 -7.66 14.80 -18.51
CA GLY A 32 -6.32 14.35 -18.13
C GLY A 32 -5.95 14.70 -16.70
N VAL A 33 -6.91 15.13 -15.87
CA VAL A 33 -6.68 15.55 -14.49
C VAL A 33 -6.91 14.37 -13.56
N LEU A 34 -5.96 14.15 -12.64
CA LEU A 34 -6.12 13.17 -11.57
C LEU A 34 -7.18 13.69 -10.60
N GLN A 35 -8.24 12.92 -10.39
CA GLN A 35 -9.29 13.31 -9.47
C GLN A 35 -8.77 13.29 -8.03
N GLU A 36 -9.06 14.33 -7.25
CA GLU A 36 -8.65 14.36 -5.84
C GLU A 36 -9.38 13.26 -5.06
N SER A 37 -8.60 12.35 -4.50
CA SER A 37 -9.11 11.22 -3.74
C SER A 37 -8.26 10.97 -2.50
N PHE A 38 -8.90 10.52 -1.43
CA PHE A 38 -8.20 10.09 -0.22
C PHE A 38 -7.55 8.70 -0.39
N PHE A 39 -8.14 7.86 -1.24
CA PHE A 39 -7.73 6.46 -1.36
C PHE A 39 -6.40 6.31 -2.08
N LEU A 40 -6.08 7.18 -3.04
CA LEU A 40 -4.82 7.11 -3.79
C LEU A 40 -3.59 7.41 -2.90
N PRO A 41 -3.52 8.52 -2.13
CA PRO A 41 -2.44 8.74 -1.16
C PRO A 41 -2.35 7.64 -0.10
N MET A 42 -3.50 7.15 0.38
CA MET A 42 -3.55 6.08 1.39
C MET A 42 -2.99 4.75 0.84
N ALA A 43 -3.34 4.40 -0.41
CA ALA A 43 -2.83 3.22 -1.08
C ALA A 43 -1.30 3.26 -1.20
N TRP A 44 -0.74 4.40 -1.61
CA TRP A 44 0.70 4.61 -1.69
C TRP A 44 1.39 4.51 -0.33
N LEU A 45 0.87 5.21 0.69
CA LEU A 45 1.45 5.21 2.01
C LEU A 45 1.46 3.81 2.63
N CYS A 46 0.32 3.11 2.60
CA CYS A 46 0.22 1.74 3.11
C CYS A 46 1.09 0.77 2.30
N GLY A 47 1.13 0.90 0.97
CA GLY A 47 1.92 0.05 0.11
C GLY A 47 3.42 0.20 0.40
N PHE A 48 3.89 1.44 0.48
CA PHE A 48 5.28 1.76 0.77
C PHE A 48 5.71 1.24 2.15
N LEU A 49 4.94 1.53 3.20
CA LEU A 49 5.23 1.06 4.55
C LEU A 49 5.13 -0.47 4.66
N GLY A 50 4.20 -1.09 3.93
CA GLY A 50 4.06 -2.54 3.84
C GLY A 50 5.30 -3.20 3.24
N LEU A 51 5.81 -2.66 2.13
CA LEU A 51 7.03 -3.15 1.48
C LEU A 51 8.28 -2.96 2.36
N ILE A 52 8.43 -1.79 3.01
CA ILE A 52 9.54 -1.56 3.96
C ILE A 52 9.49 -2.56 5.10
N SER A 53 8.32 -2.77 5.68
CA SER A 53 8.14 -3.71 6.79
C SER A 53 8.44 -5.14 6.38
N LEU A 54 8.06 -5.53 5.16
CA LEU A 54 8.36 -6.85 4.61
C LEU A 54 9.86 -7.01 4.34
N GLY A 55 10.50 -6.03 3.72
CA GLY A 55 11.95 -6.01 3.47
C GLY A 55 12.76 -6.06 4.77
N GLY A 56 12.38 -5.24 5.75
CA GLY A 56 12.96 -5.24 7.09
C GLY A 56 12.82 -6.61 7.77
N TYR A 57 11.67 -7.28 7.63
CA TYR A 57 11.50 -8.65 8.12
C TYR A 57 12.48 -9.63 7.47
N PHE A 58 12.67 -9.57 6.15
CA PHE A 58 13.61 -10.46 5.44
C PHE A 58 15.06 -10.20 5.82
N ILE A 59 15.46 -8.94 5.92
CA ILE A 59 16.80 -8.55 6.39
C ILE A 59 16.99 -9.10 7.80
N TRP A 60 16.10 -8.77 8.73
CA TRP A 60 16.16 -9.23 10.11
C TRP A 60 16.25 -10.76 10.23
N ARG A 61 15.46 -11.48 9.42
CA ARG A 61 15.49 -12.96 9.39
C ARG A 61 16.83 -13.50 8.88
N LYS A 62 17.48 -12.84 7.93
CA LYS A 62 18.79 -13.23 7.40
C LYS A 62 19.92 -13.03 8.41
N TRP A 63 19.85 -12.00 9.25
CA TRP A 63 20.87 -11.74 10.29
C TRP A 63 20.78 -12.67 11.52
N LEU A 64 19.64 -13.33 11.73
CA LEU A 64 19.38 -14.23 12.86
C LEU A 64 19.48 -15.72 12.50
N SER A 65 19.83 -16.03 11.25
CA SER A 65 20.03 -17.40 10.74
C SER A 65 21.51 -17.69 10.54
#